data_AF-A0A2B7YX56-F1
#
_entry.id   AF-A0A2B7YX56-F1
#
_cell.length_a   1.000
_cell.length_b   1.000
_cell.length_c   1.000
_cell.angle_alpha   90.00
_cell.angle_beta   90.00
_cell.angle_gamma   90.00
#
_symmetry.space_group_name_H-M   'P 1'
#
loop_
_entity.id
_entity.type
_entity.pdbx_description
1 polymer ?
#
loop_
_entity_poly.entity_id
_entity_poly.type
_entity_poly.pdbx_seq_one_letter_code
_entity_poly.pdbx_strand_id
1 'polypeptide(L)'
;MIEFETEKITDEILEKYPNIIPKFFDCSLKEEDEFLSALQVNSIFKTVDFLVLKRSENLKSSGIQKLFKSIKNYNLDEKNIIIIYNVPIQYGKVVSDYELTKASIKLIEELATFKDCTVIKESKATLNYVKQNLNITEKDAKEFIKLLGDDYYHIKNETNKVATFLEGQPYSFEKIKNLISIDKEYNMKDLIENFLKTKNFLDIISFLEKNKDSYLGLIYMLTDELINLLKLASLIKSGKISRNMNYNVFKELYNDFSDLFIGKNFKPQHPYTIFLKLNSSENFSEEFLEKKLKELLEIEYKVKSGERDIDIETEVFLGKFFK
;
A
#
# COMPACT_ATOMS: atom_id res chain seq x y z
N MET A 1 -5.75 -6.06 -2.05
CA MET A 1 -6.16 -6.70 -0.78
C MET A 1 -7.56 -7.33 -0.86
N ILE A 2 -8.43 -6.92 -1.79
CA ILE A 2 -9.63 -7.67 -2.21
C ILE A 2 -9.33 -9.15 -2.56
N GLU A 3 -8.11 -9.45 -2.99
CA GLU A 3 -7.63 -10.79 -3.30
C GLU A 3 -7.65 -11.72 -2.07
N PHE A 4 -7.24 -11.24 -0.89
CA PHE A 4 -7.32 -12.05 0.34
C PHE A 4 -8.76 -12.40 0.71
N GLU A 5 -9.69 -11.45 0.58
CA GLU A 5 -11.10 -11.70 0.87
C GLU A 5 -11.74 -12.61 -0.17
N THR A 6 -11.34 -12.48 -1.44
CA THR A 6 -11.79 -13.36 -2.53
C THR A 6 -11.29 -14.79 -2.31
N GLU A 7 -10.01 -14.95 -1.98
CA GLU A 7 -9.40 -16.25 -1.67
C GLU A 7 -10.10 -16.90 -0.47
N LYS A 8 -10.29 -16.15 0.62
CA LYS A 8 -11.02 -16.63 1.79
C LYS A 8 -12.43 -17.12 1.45
N ILE A 9 -13.22 -16.35 0.69
CA ILE A 9 -14.57 -16.75 0.30
C ILE A 9 -14.52 -17.98 -0.62
N THR A 10 -13.52 -18.05 -1.50
CA THR A 10 -13.31 -19.20 -2.39
C THR A 10 -13.05 -20.45 -1.56
N ASP A 11 -12.17 -20.39 -0.56
CA ASP A 11 -11.86 -21.51 0.32
C ASP A 11 -13.11 -21.95 1.12
N GLU A 12 -13.87 -21.01 1.70
CA GLU A 12 -15.12 -21.29 2.40
C GLU A 12 -16.15 -22.02 1.51
N ILE A 13 -16.25 -21.66 0.22
CA ILE A 13 -17.13 -22.33 -0.75
C ILE A 13 -16.62 -23.75 -1.07
N LEU A 14 -15.31 -23.91 -1.29
CA LEU A 14 -14.70 -25.19 -1.63
C LEU A 14 -14.72 -26.18 -0.46
N GLU A 15 -14.63 -25.71 0.78
CA GLU A 15 -14.84 -26.52 1.99
C GLU A 15 -16.28 -27.05 2.07
N LYS A 16 -17.26 -26.21 1.76
CA LYS A 16 -18.69 -26.60 1.78
C LYS A 16 -19.06 -27.53 0.63
N TYR A 17 -18.42 -27.37 -0.52
CA TYR A 17 -18.69 -28.13 -1.74
C TYR A 17 -17.39 -28.72 -2.31
N PRO A 18 -16.85 -29.78 -1.69
CA PRO A 18 -15.64 -30.41 -2.17
C PRO A 18 -15.86 -30.97 -3.58
N ASN A 19 -14.88 -30.76 -4.47
CA ASN A 19 -14.85 -31.20 -5.87
C ASN A 19 -15.57 -30.31 -6.91
N ILE A 20 -16.05 -29.11 -6.55
CA ILE A 20 -16.47 -28.14 -7.57
C ILE A 20 -15.26 -27.37 -8.10
N ILE A 21 -15.25 -27.08 -9.41
CA ILE A 21 -14.17 -26.34 -10.06
C ILE A 21 -14.68 -24.94 -10.40
N PRO A 22 -14.04 -23.86 -9.91
CA PRO A 22 -14.40 -22.51 -10.27
C PRO A 22 -14.16 -22.25 -11.76
N LYS A 23 -15.18 -21.75 -12.46
CA LYS A 23 -15.08 -21.23 -13.83
C LYS A 23 -14.85 -19.72 -13.75
N PHE A 24 -13.78 -19.26 -14.36
CA PHE A 24 -13.40 -17.85 -14.37
C PHE A 24 -13.80 -17.18 -15.68
N PHE A 25 -14.33 -15.98 -15.57
CA PHE A 25 -14.68 -15.10 -16.67
C PHE A 25 -14.07 -13.73 -16.42
N ASP A 26 -13.70 -13.03 -17.48
CA ASP A 26 -12.97 -11.78 -17.40
C ASP A 26 -13.49 -10.68 -18.34
N CYS A 27 -13.96 -9.57 -17.76
CA CYS A 27 -14.50 -8.46 -18.54
C CYS A 27 -13.43 -7.72 -19.36
N SER A 28 -12.14 -7.85 -19.04
CA SER A 28 -11.08 -7.28 -19.90
C SER A 28 -10.92 -8.07 -21.21
N LEU A 29 -11.34 -9.33 -21.22
CA LEU A 29 -11.38 -10.21 -22.38
C LEU A 29 -12.76 -10.23 -23.07
N LYS A 30 -13.71 -9.43 -22.57
CA LYS A 30 -15.10 -9.34 -23.03
C LYS A 30 -15.92 -10.61 -22.83
N GLU A 31 -15.65 -11.35 -21.74
CA GLU A 31 -16.33 -12.61 -21.42
C GLU A 31 -17.63 -12.42 -20.60
N GLU A 32 -18.14 -11.19 -20.45
CA GLU A 32 -19.37 -10.92 -19.69
C GLU A 32 -20.62 -11.63 -20.25
N ASP A 33 -20.73 -11.77 -21.57
CA ASP A 33 -21.86 -12.47 -22.20
C ASP A 33 -21.76 -13.99 -22.02
N GLU A 34 -20.54 -14.53 -22.00
CA GLU A 34 -20.27 -15.94 -21.70
C GLU A 34 -20.58 -16.27 -20.24
N PHE A 35 -20.24 -15.34 -19.32
CA PHE A 35 -20.62 -15.43 -17.92
C PHE A 35 -22.15 -15.46 -17.74
N LEU A 36 -22.88 -14.56 -18.41
CA LEU A 36 -24.34 -14.55 -18.37
C LEU A 36 -24.95 -15.83 -18.96
N SER A 37 -24.35 -16.34 -20.04
CA SER A 37 -24.75 -17.62 -20.63
C SER A 37 -24.56 -18.79 -19.66
N ALA A 38 -23.43 -18.81 -18.93
CA ALA A 38 -23.15 -19.82 -17.91
C ALA A 38 -24.11 -19.75 -16.70
N LEU A 39 -24.62 -18.55 -16.38
CA LEU A 39 -25.66 -18.38 -15.36
C LEU A 39 -27.01 -18.92 -15.81
N GLN A 40 -27.34 -18.83 -17.10
CA GLN A 40 -28.62 -19.32 -17.62
C GLN A 40 -28.68 -20.84 -17.71
N VAL A 41 -27.55 -21.52 -17.94
CA VAL A 41 -27.50 -22.98 -18.06
C VAL A 41 -27.57 -23.60 -16.67
N ASN A 42 -28.66 -24.31 -16.38
CA ASN A 42 -28.72 -25.18 -15.20
C ASN A 42 -27.98 -26.48 -15.50
N SER A 43 -27.14 -26.92 -14.55
CA SER A 43 -26.46 -28.20 -14.71
C SER A 43 -27.48 -29.33 -14.82
N ILE A 44 -27.33 -30.17 -15.85
CA ILE A 44 -28.19 -31.35 -16.08
C ILE A 44 -27.87 -32.43 -15.04
N PHE A 45 -26.70 -32.36 -14.44
CA PHE A 45 -26.27 -33.16 -13.30
C PHE A 45 -26.49 -32.31 -12.04
N LYS A 46 -26.90 -32.89 -10.90
CA LYS A 46 -27.08 -32.18 -9.61
C LYS A 46 -25.74 -31.70 -9.02
N THR A 47 -25.00 -30.90 -9.77
CA THR A 47 -23.68 -30.38 -9.42
C THR A 47 -23.81 -28.88 -9.28
N VAL A 48 -23.41 -28.39 -8.11
CA VAL A 48 -23.37 -26.96 -7.82
C VAL A 48 -22.31 -26.31 -8.72
N ASP A 49 -22.68 -25.27 -9.45
CA ASP A 49 -21.74 -24.48 -10.26
C ASP A 49 -21.01 -23.46 -9.38
N PHE A 50 -19.76 -23.16 -9.73
CA PHE A 50 -19.01 -22.05 -9.14
C PHE A 50 -18.47 -21.15 -10.25
N LEU A 51 -18.98 -19.92 -10.32
CA LEU A 51 -18.64 -18.95 -11.34
C LEU A 51 -17.99 -17.71 -10.71
N VAL A 52 -16.90 -17.22 -11.30
CA VAL A 52 -16.18 -16.04 -10.82
C VAL A 52 -15.99 -15.06 -11.97
N LEU A 53 -16.58 -13.87 -11.85
CA LEU A 53 -16.40 -12.76 -12.80
C LEU A 53 -15.35 -11.79 -12.28
N LYS A 54 -14.23 -11.68 -13.00
CA LYS A 54 -13.09 -10.80 -12.69
C LYS A 54 -13.16 -9.49 -13.48
N ARG A 55 -12.50 -8.47 -12.91
CA ARG A 55 -12.29 -7.17 -13.54
C ARG A 55 -13.57 -6.50 -14.03
N SER A 56 -14.65 -6.68 -13.27
CA SER A 56 -15.98 -6.21 -13.66
C SER A 56 -16.10 -4.67 -13.63
N GLU A 57 -15.11 -3.97 -13.09
CA GLU A 57 -14.95 -2.52 -13.24
C GLU A 57 -14.88 -2.05 -14.70
N ASN A 58 -14.44 -2.89 -15.64
CA ASN A 58 -14.47 -2.58 -17.07
C ASN A 58 -15.88 -2.32 -17.60
N LEU A 59 -16.91 -2.84 -16.93
CA LEU A 59 -18.31 -2.58 -17.26
C LEU A 59 -18.78 -1.20 -16.79
N LYS A 60 -17.98 -0.48 -15.98
CA LYS A 60 -18.35 0.77 -15.31
C LYS A 60 -19.58 0.60 -14.39
N SER A 61 -19.94 1.65 -13.67
CA SER A 61 -21.10 1.63 -12.75
C SER A 61 -22.41 1.29 -13.47
N SER A 62 -22.59 1.82 -14.68
CA SER A 62 -23.80 1.58 -15.49
C SER A 62 -23.90 0.15 -16.03
N GLY A 63 -22.79 -0.48 -16.42
CA GLY A 63 -22.78 -1.87 -16.87
C GLY A 63 -23.02 -2.85 -15.73
N ILE A 64 -22.49 -2.59 -14.53
CA ILE A 64 -22.82 -3.39 -13.34
C ILE A 64 -24.30 -3.35 -13.01
N GLN A 65 -24.93 -2.18 -13.07
CA GLN A 65 -26.38 -2.10 -12.86
C GLN A 65 -27.15 -2.93 -13.89
N LYS A 66 -26.73 -2.93 -15.16
CA LYS A 66 -27.34 -3.77 -16.20
C LYS A 66 -27.12 -5.25 -15.92
N LEU A 67 -25.90 -5.64 -15.55
CA LEU A 67 -25.54 -7.01 -15.20
C LEU A 67 -26.47 -7.57 -14.12
N PHE A 68 -26.58 -6.89 -12.98
CA PHE A 68 -27.44 -7.36 -11.89
C PHE A 68 -28.94 -7.35 -12.23
N LYS A 69 -29.40 -6.40 -13.08
CA LYS A 69 -30.78 -6.45 -13.62
C LYS A 69 -31.02 -7.68 -14.49
N SER A 70 -30.03 -8.10 -15.28
CA SER A 70 -30.10 -9.33 -16.07
C SER A 70 -30.09 -10.56 -15.16
N ILE A 71 -29.19 -10.60 -14.18
CA ILE A 71 -29.03 -11.71 -13.21
C ILE A 71 -30.34 -11.97 -12.45
N LYS A 72 -31.10 -10.92 -12.12
CA LYS A 72 -32.41 -11.03 -11.44
C LYS A 72 -33.41 -11.95 -12.15
N ASN A 73 -33.24 -12.15 -13.46
CA ASN A 73 -34.15 -12.97 -14.27
C ASN A 73 -33.71 -14.43 -14.39
N TYR A 74 -32.55 -14.81 -13.86
CA TYR A 74 -32.04 -16.17 -13.91
C TYR A 74 -32.35 -16.95 -12.63
N ASN A 75 -32.45 -18.27 -12.75
CA ASN A 75 -32.45 -19.14 -11.58
C ASN A 75 -31.00 -19.30 -11.09
N LEU A 76 -30.76 -18.93 -9.84
CA LEU A 76 -29.45 -19.00 -9.19
C LEU A 76 -29.33 -20.17 -8.20
N ASP A 77 -30.36 -21.02 -8.14
CA ASP A 77 -30.33 -22.26 -7.35
C ASP A 77 -29.10 -23.09 -7.76
N GLU A 78 -28.41 -23.66 -6.76
CA GLU A 78 -27.20 -24.47 -6.97
C GLU A 78 -26.05 -23.72 -7.68
N LYS A 79 -25.99 -22.39 -7.59
CA LYS A 79 -24.86 -21.59 -8.11
C LYS A 79 -24.17 -20.80 -6.99
N ASN A 80 -22.85 -20.94 -6.90
CA ASN A 80 -21.99 -20.04 -6.15
C ASN A 80 -21.40 -19.02 -7.13
N ILE A 81 -21.53 -17.73 -6.83
CA ILE A 81 -21.12 -16.66 -7.74
C ILE A 81 -20.27 -15.65 -6.95
N ILE A 82 -19.12 -15.30 -7.49
CA ILE A 82 -18.30 -14.19 -7.02
C ILE A 82 -18.14 -13.18 -8.16
N ILE A 83 -18.44 -11.91 -7.90
CA ILE A 83 -18.20 -10.81 -8.85
C ILE A 83 -17.23 -9.84 -8.19
N ILE A 84 -16.09 -9.60 -8.86
CA ILE A 84 -15.00 -8.76 -8.34
C ILE A 84 -15.01 -7.44 -9.09
N TYR A 85 -15.15 -6.34 -8.35
CA TYR A 85 -15.23 -4.98 -8.88
C TYR A 85 -14.18 -4.10 -8.21
N ASN A 86 -13.12 -3.74 -8.93
CA ASN A 86 -12.05 -2.90 -8.39
C ASN A 86 -12.21 -1.44 -8.85
N VAL A 87 -12.50 -0.54 -7.91
CA VAL A 87 -12.76 0.87 -8.23
C VAL A 87 -11.45 1.58 -8.57
N PRO A 88 -11.25 2.12 -9.78
CA PRO A 88 -10.07 2.90 -10.09
C PRO A 88 -10.09 4.24 -9.36
N ILE A 89 -8.92 4.61 -8.82
CA ILE A 89 -8.67 5.87 -8.12
C ILE A 89 -7.70 6.70 -8.95
N GLN A 90 -8.06 7.95 -9.22
CA GLN A 90 -7.18 8.93 -9.85
C GLN A 90 -7.04 10.13 -8.93
N TYR A 91 -5.80 10.53 -8.65
CA TYR A 91 -5.49 11.67 -7.76
C TYR A 91 -6.20 11.57 -6.39
N GLY A 92 -6.32 10.36 -5.84
CA GLY A 92 -6.96 10.14 -4.54
C GLY A 92 -8.49 10.26 -4.53
N LYS A 93 -9.13 10.38 -5.69
CA LYS A 93 -10.60 10.35 -5.83
C LYS A 93 -11.02 9.18 -6.70
N VAL A 94 -12.18 8.60 -6.38
CA VAL A 94 -12.84 7.62 -7.23
C VAL A 94 -13.18 8.27 -8.57
N VAL A 95 -12.87 7.57 -9.66
CA VAL A 95 -13.30 8.02 -11.00
C VAL A 95 -14.82 7.85 -11.10
N SER A 96 -15.53 8.94 -11.38
CA SER A 96 -17.01 9.00 -11.30
C SER A 96 -17.73 7.91 -12.09
N ASP A 97 -17.20 7.53 -13.25
CA ASP A 97 -17.76 6.49 -14.12
C ASP A 97 -17.80 5.10 -13.46
N TYR A 98 -16.93 4.86 -12.47
CA TYR A 98 -16.77 3.59 -11.78
C TYR A 98 -17.32 3.62 -10.35
N GLU A 99 -17.84 4.77 -9.91
CA GLU A 99 -18.43 4.88 -8.58
C GLU A 99 -19.77 4.16 -8.53
N LEU A 100 -19.89 3.14 -7.67
CA LEU A 100 -21.17 2.48 -7.41
C LEU A 100 -22.05 3.38 -6.56
N THR A 101 -23.13 3.88 -7.15
CA THR A 101 -24.09 4.73 -6.45
C THR A 101 -24.85 3.93 -5.38
N LYS A 102 -25.42 4.61 -4.37
CA LYS A 102 -26.29 3.97 -3.36
C LYS A 102 -27.43 3.15 -3.97
N ALA A 103 -27.97 3.59 -5.11
CA ALA A 103 -29.00 2.87 -5.83
C ALA A 103 -28.48 1.56 -6.44
N SER A 104 -27.24 1.57 -6.96
CA SER A 104 -26.57 0.36 -7.47
C SER A 104 -26.33 -0.65 -6.37
N ILE A 105 -25.84 -0.19 -5.21
CA ILE A 105 -25.54 -1.05 -4.06
C ILE A 105 -26.83 -1.71 -3.54
N LYS A 106 -27.92 -0.95 -3.39
CA LYS A 106 -29.22 -1.52 -3.00
C LYS A 106 -29.70 -2.60 -3.98
N LEU A 107 -29.52 -2.38 -5.28
CA LEU A 107 -29.90 -3.35 -6.30
C LEU A 107 -29.03 -4.63 -6.23
N ILE A 108 -27.76 -4.51 -5.84
CA ILE A 108 -26.89 -5.66 -5.58
C ILE A 108 -27.35 -6.39 -4.32
N GLU A 109 -27.63 -5.66 -3.24
CA GLU A 109 -28.06 -6.21 -1.94
C GLU A 109 -29.41 -6.96 -2.00
N GLU A 110 -30.26 -6.67 -2.98
CA GLU A 110 -31.49 -7.45 -3.24
C GLU A 110 -31.20 -8.89 -3.68
N LEU A 111 -30.02 -9.17 -4.25
CA LEU A 111 -29.69 -10.44 -4.90
C LEU A 111 -28.43 -11.12 -4.36
N ALA A 112 -27.52 -10.34 -3.79
CA ALA A 112 -26.20 -10.79 -3.37
C ALA A 112 -25.74 -10.08 -2.10
N THR A 113 -24.77 -10.67 -1.41
CA THR A 113 -24.10 -9.99 -0.30
C THR A 113 -23.05 -9.03 -0.84
N PHE A 114 -23.24 -7.72 -0.63
CA PHE A 114 -22.25 -6.72 -0.98
C PHE A 114 -21.15 -6.63 0.09
N LYS A 115 -19.88 -6.87 -0.32
CA LYS A 115 -18.73 -6.80 0.58
C LYS A 115 -17.77 -5.69 0.16
N ASP A 116 -17.86 -4.58 0.86
CA ASP A 116 -16.96 -3.43 0.68
C ASP A 116 -15.56 -3.75 1.21
N CYS A 117 -14.59 -3.76 0.30
CA CYS A 117 -13.17 -3.99 0.55
C CYS A 117 -12.36 -2.70 0.34
N THR A 118 -12.81 -1.56 0.89
CA THR A 118 -11.99 -0.34 0.92
C THR A 118 -10.76 -0.49 1.82
N VAL A 119 -9.72 0.32 1.54
CA VAL A 119 -8.38 0.33 2.18
C VAL A 119 -8.38 0.12 3.71
N ILE A 120 -9.38 0.65 4.43
CA ILE A 120 -9.50 0.50 5.89
C ILE A 120 -9.82 -0.95 6.29
N LYS A 121 -10.69 -1.64 5.55
CA LYS A 121 -11.03 -3.05 5.78
C LYS A 121 -9.99 -3.99 5.19
N GLU A 122 -9.39 -3.60 4.08
CA GLU A 122 -8.27 -4.31 3.45
C GLU A 122 -7.06 -4.44 4.37
N SER A 123 -6.70 -3.37 5.10
CA SER A 123 -5.62 -3.44 6.11
C SER A 123 -5.87 -4.48 7.21
N LYS A 124 -7.15 -4.76 7.54
CA LYS A 124 -7.51 -5.80 8.51
C LYS A 124 -7.45 -7.20 7.91
N ALA A 125 -7.82 -7.37 6.65
CA ALA A 125 -7.74 -8.66 5.95
C ALA A 125 -6.28 -9.15 5.87
N THR A 126 -5.37 -8.29 5.42
CA THR A 126 -3.93 -8.57 5.37
C THR A 126 -3.37 -8.83 6.76
N LEU A 127 -3.72 -8.00 7.74
CA LEU A 127 -3.31 -8.19 9.13
C LEU A 127 -3.76 -9.55 9.68
N ASN A 128 -5.00 -9.94 9.44
CA ASN A 128 -5.54 -11.22 9.87
C ASN A 128 -4.85 -12.38 9.17
N TYR A 129 -4.61 -12.28 7.85
CA TYR A 129 -3.90 -13.29 7.07
C TYR A 129 -2.50 -13.55 7.63
N VAL A 130 -1.69 -12.50 7.81
CA VAL A 130 -0.33 -12.62 8.35
C VAL A 130 -0.37 -13.17 9.77
N LYS A 131 -1.26 -12.64 10.60
CA LYS A 131 -1.42 -13.06 12.00
C LYS A 131 -1.76 -14.55 12.11
N GLN A 132 -2.69 -15.04 11.29
CA GLN A 132 -3.12 -16.44 11.30
C GLN A 132 -2.04 -17.37 10.76
N ASN A 133 -1.42 -17.03 9.62
CA ASN A 133 -0.42 -17.89 8.98
C ASN A 133 0.88 -17.99 9.79
N LEU A 134 1.28 -16.93 10.48
CA LEU A 134 2.51 -16.92 11.30
C LEU A 134 2.26 -17.20 12.79
N ASN A 135 0.99 -17.23 13.22
CA ASN A 135 0.58 -17.35 14.62
C ASN A 135 1.28 -16.32 15.54
N ILE A 136 1.21 -15.04 15.15
CA ILE A 136 1.91 -13.94 15.82
C ILE A 136 0.97 -12.92 16.47
N THR A 137 1.55 -11.99 17.22
CA THR A 137 0.77 -10.88 17.80
C THR A 137 0.36 -9.87 16.72
N GLU A 138 -0.67 -9.08 17.01
CA GLU A 138 -1.09 -7.99 16.10
C GLU A 138 0.03 -6.96 15.89
N LYS A 139 0.83 -6.71 16.93
CA LYS A 139 1.97 -5.79 16.85
C LYS A 139 3.01 -6.31 15.86
N ASP A 140 3.42 -7.58 16.01
CA ASP A 140 4.43 -8.19 15.15
C ASP A 140 3.94 -8.30 13.70
N ALA A 141 2.66 -8.60 13.48
CA ALA A 141 2.08 -8.64 12.15
C ALA A 141 2.09 -7.25 11.46
N LYS A 142 1.78 -6.18 12.20
CA LYS A 142 1.87 -4.81 11.66
C LYS A 142 3.31 -4.44 11.28
N GLU A 143 4.27 -4.81 12.14
CA GLU A 143 5.68 -4.56 11.89
C GLU A 143 6.18 -5.34 10.67
N PHE A 144 5.82 -6.62 10.57
CA PHE A 144 6.11 -7.48 9.43
C PHE A 144 5.56 -6.91 8.11
N ILE A 145 4.27 -6.55 8.08
CA ILE A 145 3.65 -5.94 6.89
C ILE A 145 4.37 -4.64 6.51
N LYS A 146 4.73 -3.81 7.50
CA LYS A 146 5.46 -2.55 7.26
C LYS A 146 6.80 -2.80 6.56
N LEU A 147 7.50 -3.89 6.89
CA LEU A 147 8.76 -4.27 6.24
C LEU A 147 8.58 -4.73 4.79
N LEU A 148 7.41 -5.27 4.45
CA LEU A 148 7.11 -5.82 3.12
C LEU A 148 6.40 -4.83 2.19
N GLY A 149 5.83 -3.74 2.72
CA GLY A 149 5.06 -2.77 1.93
C GLY A 149 3.58 -3.16 1.81
N ASP A 150 2.93 -2.75 0.72
CA ASP A 150 1.48 -2.91 0.49
C ASP A 150 1.11 -3.82 -0.68
N ASP A 151 2.09 -4.47 -1.34
CA ASP A 151 1.85 -5.42 -2.42
C ASP A 151 1.32 -6.77 -1.91
N TYR A 152 0.16 -7.20 -2.42
CA TYR A 152 -0.51 -8.44 -2.02
C TYR A 152 0.35 -9.68 -2.26
N TYR A 153 0.93 -9.81 -3.46
CA TYR A 153 1.66 -11.02 -3.83
C TYR A 153 2.96 -11.12 -3.05
N HIS A 154 3.64 -10.00 -2.83
CA HIS A 154 4.83 -9.93 -2.00
C HIS A 154 4.55 -10.32 -0.55
N ILE A 155 3.52 -9.73 0.06
CA ILE A 155 3.11 -10.06 1.44
C ILE A 155 2.77 -11.54 1.55
N LYS A 156 1.97 -12.08 0.63
CA LYS A 156 1.58 -13.49 0.62
C LYS A 156 2.79 -14.42 0.49
N ASN A 157 3.67 -14.16 -0.47
CA ASN A 157 4.84 -14.98 -0.74
C ASN A 157 5.81 -14.99 0.45
N GLU A 158 6.13 -13.81 0.99
CA GLU A 158 7.05 -13.69 2.13
C GLU A 158 6.42 -14.27 3.41
N THR A 159 5.11 -14.11 3.63
CA THR A 159 4.40 -14.78 4.74
C THR A 159 4.50 -16.29 4.63
N ASN A 160 4.21 -16.87 3.46
CA ASN A 160 4.28 -18.32 3.25
C ASN A 160 5.72 -18.86 3.40
N LYS A 161 6.71 -18.10 2.91
CA LYS A 161 8.13 -18.43 3.06
C LYS A 161 8.54 -18.48 4.52
N VAL A 162 8.12 -17.49 5.31
CA VAL A 162 8.38 -17.44 6.75
C VAL A 162 7.62 -18.56 7.49
N ALA A 163 6.35 -18.79 7.18
CA ALA A 163 5.57 -19.87 7.77
C ALA A 163 6.24 -21.24 7.55
N THR A 164 6.71 -21.48 6.31
CA THR A 164 7.43 -22.69 5.95
C THR A 164 8.76 -22.80 6.68
N PHE A 165 9.53 -21.70 6.79
CA PHE A 165 10.81 -21.71 7.51
C PHE A 165 10.64 -21.94 9.02
N LEU A 166 9.59 -21.40 9.62
CA LEU A 166 9.34 -21.55 11.05
C LEU A 166 8.85 -22.95 11.41
N GLU A 167 8.18 -23.69 10.51
CA GLU A 167 7.64 -25.03 10.77
C GLU A 167 6.86 -25.13 12.10
N GLY A 168 6.10 -24.08 12.44
CA GLY A 168 5.37 -23.99 13.71
C GLY A 168 6.18 -23.51 14.92
N GLN A 169 7.47 -23.19 14.78
CA GLN A 169 8.25 -22.50 15.80
C GLN A 169 7.73 -21.08 16.08
N PRO A 170 7.96 -20.55 17.30
CA PRO A 170 7.63 -19.18 17.61
C PRO A 170 8.35 -18.19 16.69
N TYR A 171 7.60 -17.21 16.20
CA TYR A 171 8.12 -16.11 15.42
C TYR A 171 9.19 -15.33 16.17
N SER A 172 10.25 -14.97 15.45
CA SER A 172 11.29 -14.05 15.91
C SER A 172 11.85 -13.31 14.72
N PHE A 173 11.77 -11.97 14.75
CA PHE A 173 12.28 -11.13 13.69
C PHE A 173 13.76 -11.41 13.39
N GLU A 174 14.58 -11.59 14.43
CA GLU A 174 16.01 -11.90 14.28
C GLU A 174 16.28 -13.18 13.49
N LYS A 175 15.40 -14.19 13.59
CA LYS A 175 15.52 -15.43 12.84
C LYS A 175 15.14 -15.26 11.37
N ILE A 176 14.18 -14.38 11.07
CA ILE A 176 13.59 -14.26 9.73
C ILE A 176 14.13 -13.06 8.93
N LYS A 177 14.83 -12.11 9.56
CA LYS A 177 15.30 -10.87 8.91
C LYS A 177 16.15 -11.10 7.67
N ASN A 178 16.94 -12.18 7.66
CA ASN A 178 17.80 -12.55 6.53
C ASN A 178 17.05 -13.37 5.48
N LEU A 179 15.86 -13.88 5.82
CA LEU A 179 15.01 -14.65 4.94
C LEU A 179 14.11 -13.73 4.12
N ILE A 180 13.59 -12.66 4.73
CA ILE A 180 12.61 -11.80 4.07
C ILE A 180 13.26 -10.82 3.10
N SER A 181 12.61 -10.62 1.96
CA SER A 181 12.98 -9.53 1.06
C SER A 181 12.26 -8.27 1.55
N ILE A 182 13.00 -7.42 2.27
CA ILE A 182 12.49 -6.14 2.76
C ILE A 182 12.20 -5.24 1.56
N ASP A 183 11.07 -4.55 1.60
CA ASP A 183 10.68 -3.56 0.60
C ASP A 183 11.78 -2.51 0.40
N LYS A 184 12.05 -2.17 -0.87
CA LYS A 184 13.13 -1.24 -1.23
C LYS A 184 12.90 0.15 -0.64
N GLU A 185 11.65 0.64 -0.61
CA GLU A 185 11.32 1.94 -0.02
C GLU A 185 11.50 1.90 1.50
N TYR A 186 11.08 0.80 2.15
CA TYR A 186 11.28 0.64 3.59
C TYR A 186 12.78 0.69 3.96
N ASN A 187 13.60 -0.10 3.28
CA ASN A 187 15.04 -0.14 3.53
C ASN A 187 15.69 1.24 3.28
N MET A 188 15.29 1.92 2.21
CA MET A 188 15.80 3.25 1.87
C MET A 188 15.42 4.31 2.91
N LYS A 189 14.20 4.24 3.47
CA LYS A 189 13.78 5.14 4.55
C LYS A 189 14.65 5.00 5.78
N ASP A 190 14.91 3.77 6.22
CA ASP A 190 15.75 3.48 7.38
C ASP A 190 17.20 3.94 7.13
N LEU A 191 17.71 3.74 5.91
CA LEU A 191 19.03 4.23 5.49
C LEU A 191 19.13 5.76 5.53
N ILE A 192 18.12 6.48 5.03
CA ILE A 192 18.07 7.96 5.11
C ILE A 192 18.05 8.42 6.57
N GLU A 193 17.21 7.80 7.41
CA GLU A 193 17.12 8.15 8.82
C GLU A 193 18.46 7.92 9.55
N ASN A 194 19.13 6.80 9.27
CA ASN A 194 20.46 6.51 9.82
C ASN A 194 21.52 7.47 9.30
N PHE A 195 21.51 7.81 8.01
CA PHE A 195 22.43 8.79 7.42
C PHE A 195 22.29 10.16 8.08
N LEU A 196 21.07 10.65 8.27
CA LEU A 196 20.81 11.93 8.92
C LEU A 196 21.19 11.95 10.42
N LYS A 197 21.19 10.79 11.09
CA LYS A 197 21.55 10.67 12.52
C LYS A 197 23.04 10.42 12.76
N THR A 198 23.66 9.60 11.94
CA THR A 198 25.02 9.07 12.15
C THR A 198 26.06 9.72 11.25
N LYS A 199 25.60 10.47 10.22
CA LYS A 199 26.42 11.04 9.15
C LYS A 199 27.13 10.00 8.29
N ASN A 200 26.76 8.73 8.41
CA ASN A 200 27.31 7.66 7.59
C ASN A 200 26.48 7.47 6.32
N PHE A 201 27.09 7.70 5.16
CA PHE A 201 26.47 7.46 3.85
C PHE A 201 26.93 6.18 3.16
N LEU A 202 27.91 5.45 3.72
CA LEU A 202 28.46 4.24 3.10
C LEU A 202 27.43 3.12 2.95
N ASP A 203 26.51 3.03 3.91
CA ASP A 203 25.42 2.04 3.88
C ASP A 203 24.44 2.35 2.74
N ILE A 204 24.18 3.64 2.48
CA ILE A 204 23.38 4.10 1.33
C ILE A 204 24.06 3.72 0.02
N ILE A 205 25.37 4.00 -0.12
CA ILE A 205 26.11 3.66 -1.35
C ILE A 205 26.10 2.16 -1.61
N SER A 206 26.40 1.36 -0.58
CA SER A 206 26.39 -0.11 -0.67
C SER A 206 25.03 -0.67 -1.09
N PHE A 207 23.94 -0.01 -0.67
CA PHE A 207 22.58 -0.37 -1.09
C PHE A 207 22.32 0.01 -2.56
N LEU A 208 22.69 1.22 -2.97
CA LEU A 208 22.46 1.73 -4.32
C LEU A 208 23.27 1.01 -5.40
N GLU A 209 24.52 0.62 -5.10
CA GLU A 209 25.34 -0.17 -6.02
C GLU A 209 24.69 -1.51 -6.40
N LYS A 210 23.99 -2.11 -5.44
CA LYS A 210 23.21 -3.36 -5.62
C LYS A 210 21.83 -3.12 -6.24
N ASN A 211 21.28 -1.90 -6.11
CA ASN A 211 19.94 -1.52 -6.53
C ASN A 211 19.99 -0.26 -7.40
N LYS A 212 20.60 -0.37 -8.60
CA LYS A 212 20.83 0.78 -9.48
C LYS A 212 19.56 1.53 -9.94
N ASP A 213 18.41 0.88 -9.87
CA ASP A 213 17.10 1.49 -10.16
C ASP A 213 16.63 2.44 -9.04
N SER A 214 17.30 2.44 -7.89
CA SER A 214 16.82 3.09 -6.66
C SER A 214 17.41 4.49 -6.41
N TYR A 215 18.36 4.95 -7.24
CA TYR A 215 19.00 6.27 -7.06
C TYR A 215 18.00 7.43 -7.09
N LEU A 216 17.09 7.44 -8.07
CA LEU A 216 16.09 8.50 -8.18
C LEU A 216 15.07 8.43 -7.03
N GLY A 217 14.72 7.21 -6.61
CA GLY A 217 13.91 6.98 -5.41
C GLY A 217 14.57 7.59 -4.16
N LEU A 218 15.89 7.41 -3.99
CA LEU A 218 16.63 8.00 -2.88
C LEU A 218 16.58 9.52 -2.91
N ILE A 219 16.81 10.13 -4.07
CA ILE A 219 16.75 11.59 -4.23
C ILE A 219 15.38 12.11 -3.79
N TYR A 220 14.30 11.49 -4.25
CA TYR A 220 12.95 11.91 -3.86
C TYR A 220 12.66 11.71 -2.38
N MET A 221 13.00 10.54 -1.83
CA MET A 221 12.76 10.24 -0.42
C MET A 221 13.58 11.13 0.52
N LEU A 222 14.84 11.40 0.17
CA LEU A 222 15.68 12.31 0.94
C LEU A 222 15.15 13.74 0.83
N THR A 223 14.72 14.17 -0.36
CA THR A 223 14.09 15.49 -0.56
C THR A 223 12.85 15.65 0.33
N ASP A 224 11.94 14.68 0.33
CA ASP A 224 10.75 14.69 1.18
C ASP A 224 11.09 14.75 2.68
N GLU A 225 12.15 14.04 3.09
CA GLU A 225 12.61 14.08 4.48
C GLU A 225 13.16 15.47 4.85
N LEU A 226 14.01 16.06 3.99
CA LEU A 226 14.57 17.40 4.20
C LEU A 226 13.49 18.49 4.18
N ILE A 227 12.44 18.37 3.34
CA ILE A 227 11.29 19.28 3.34
C ILE A 227 10.55 19.23 4.69
N ASN A 228 10.35 18.04 5.27
CA ASN A 228 9.72 17.92 6.58
C ASN A 228 10.57 18.58 7.68
N LEU A 229 11.89 18.38 7.63
CA LEU A 229 12.82 19.03 8.55
C LEU A 229 12.83 20.56 8.36
N LEU A 230 12.72 21.06 7.13
CA LEU A 230 12.66 22.49 6.83
C LEU A 230 11.42 23.12 7.44
N LYS A 231 10.25 22.50 7.22
CA LYS A 231 8.98 22.95 7.82
C LYS A 231 9.08 23.03 9.34
N LEU A 232 9.66 22.01 9.98
CA LEU A 232 9.90 22.02 11.43
C LEU A 232 10.86 23.14 11.85
N ALA A 233 11.96 23.34 11.13
CA ALA A 233 12.92 24.41 11.41
C ALA A 233 12.27 25.80 11.32
N SER A 234 11.44 26.06 10.30
CA SER A 234 10.71 27.33 10.14
C SER A 234 9.66 27.52 11.24
N LEU A 235 8.95 26.47 11.66
CA LEU A 235 8.01 26.52 12.78
C LEU A 235 8.70 26.84 14.12
N ILE A 236 9.90 26.28 14.34
CA ILE A 236 10.73 26.61 15.51
C ILE A 236 11.19 28.07 15.45
N LYS A 237 11.69 28.52 14.29
CA LYS A 237 12.19 29.90 14.09
C LYS A 237 11.10 30.94 14.29
N SER A 238 9.88 30.64 13.86
CA SER A 238 8.70 31.51 14.05
C SER A 238 8.11 31.45 15.46
N GLY A 239 8.66 30.61 16.35
CA GLY A 239 8.20 30.47 17.73
C GLY A 239 6.88 29.71 17.90
N LYS A 240 6.37 29.07 16.83
CA LYS A 240 5.12 28.28 16.88
C LYS A 240 5.28 26.97 17.65
N ILE A 241 6.47 26.37 17.58
CA ILE A 241 6.83 25.16 18.33
C ILE A 241 8.21 25.31 18.96
N SER A 242 8.54 24.47 19.93
CA SER A 242 9.88 24.44 20.54
C SER A 242 10.49 23.04 20.46
N ARG A 243 11.83 22.98 20.38
CA ARG A 243 12.57 21.71 20.18
C ARG A 243 12.33 20.70 21.29
N ASN A 244 12.27 21.16 22.54
CA ASN A 244 12.22 20.30 23.72
C ASN A 244 10.78 20.13 24.24
N MET A 245 9.78 20.40 23.41
CA MET A 245 8.39 20.24 23.84
C MET A 245 8.03 18.75 23.94
N ASN A 246 7.17 18.43 24.90
CA ASN A 246 6.65 17.06 25.00
C ASN A 246 5.57 16.82 23.93
N TYR A 247 5.28 15.54 23.69
CA TYR A 247 4.33 15.12 22.67
C TYR A 247 2.91 15.68 22.87
N ASN A 248 2.44 15.80 24.11
CA ASN A 248 1.08 16.27 24.37
C ASN A 248 0.91 17.73 23.94
N VAL A 249 1.89 18.58 24.27
CA VAL A 249 1.90 19.99 23.85
C VAL A 249 2.04 20.10 22.32
N PHE A 250 2.93 19.29 21.71
CA PHE A 250 3.06 19.25 20.26
C PHE A 250 1.75 18.85 19.58
N LYS A 251 1.07 17.81 20.10
CA LYS A 251 -0.17 17.27 19.53
C LYS A 251 -1.29 18.29 19.53
N GLU A 252 -1.40 19.11 20.58
CA GLU A 252 -2.41 20.17 20.64
C GLU A 252 -2.17 21.24 19.57
N LEU A 253 -0.93 21.69 19.42
CA LEU A 253 -0.53 22.71 18.44
C LEU A 253 -0.56 22.20 17.00
N TYR A 254 -0.36 20.90 16.79
CA TYR A 254 -0.23 20.29 15.46
C TYR A 254 -1.43 20.60 14.55
N ASN A 255 -2.63 20.71 15.11
CA ASN A 255 -3.84 20.99 14.32
C ASN A 255 -3.74 22.33 13.56
N ASP A 256 -3.02 23.32 14.11
CA ASP A 256 -2.90 24.67 13.55
C ASP A 256 -1.98 24.74 12.32
N PHE A 257 -1.19 23.70 12.07
CA PHE A 257 -0.22 23.64 10.96
C PHE A 257 -0.14 22.26 10.30
N SER A 258 -1.12 21.40 10.56
CA SER A 258 -1.16 20.02 10.06
C SER A 258 -1.21 19.94 8.52
N ASP A 259 -1.74 20.98 7.89
CA ASP A 259 -1.78 21.21 6.44
C ASP A 259 -0.39 21.35 5.80
N LEU A 260 0.64 21.71 6.57
CA LEU A 260 2.02 21.72 6.08
C LEU A 260 2.57 20.30 5.88
N PHE A 261 2.05 19.31 6.60
CA PHE A 261 2.58 17.95 6.64
C PHE A 261 1.66 16.97 5.93
N ILE A 262 1.36 17.23 4.65
CA ILE A 262 0.54 16.32 3.84
C ILE A 262 1.31 15.03 3.54
N GLY A 263 0.68 13.89 3.77
CA GLY A 263 1.18 12.56 3.44
C GLY A 263 0.41 11.93 2.28
N LYS A 264 0.45 10.59 2.19
CA LYS A 264 -0.30 9.82 1.19
C LYS A 264 -1.81 10.17 1.25
N ASN A 265 -2.46 10.23 0.08
CA ASN A 265 -3.89 10.56 -0.08
C ASN A 265 -4.30 11.98 0.34
N PHE A 266 -3.40 12.97 0.26
CA PHE A 266 -3.68 14.37 0.58
C PHE A 266 -4.18 14.61 2.02
N LYS A 267 -3.86 13.69 2.95
CA LYS A 267 -4.21 13.82 4.36
C LYS A 267 -3.00 14.27 5.17
N PRO A 268 -3.20 15.09 6.22
CA PRO A 268 -2.14 15.37 7.18
C PRO A 268 -1.54 14.08 7.74
N GLN A 269 -0.22 14.04 7.86
CA GLN A 269 0.49 12.98 8.55
C GLN A 269 0.07 12.93 10.02
N HIS A 270 0.24 11.78 10.66
CA HIS A 270 -0.07 11.64 12.07
C HIS A 270 0.91 12.50 12.91
N PRO A 271 0.44 13.25 13.92
CA PRO A 271 1.29 14.15 14.72
C PRO A 271 2.50 13.44 15.33
N TYR A 272 2.33 12.20 15.78
CA TYR A 272 3.43 11.42 16.36
C TYR A 272 4.58 11.19 15.36
N THR A 273 4.28 10.96 14.08
CA THR A 273 5.29 10.77 13.04
C THR A 273 6.15 12.03 12.88
N ILE A 274 5.51 13.19 12.89
CA ILE A 274 6.21 14.48 12.78
C ILE A 274 6.98 14.79 14.08
N PHE A 275 6.41 14.47 15.24
CA PHE A 275 7.06 14.64 16.53
C PHE A 275 8.36 13.83 16.67
N LEU A 276 8.40 12.61 16.14
CA LEU A 276 9.63 11.81 16.15
C LEU A 276 10.77 12.49 15.37
N LYS A 277 10.44 13.17 14.27
CA LYS A 277 11.40 13.95 13.47
C LYS A 277 11.90 15.18 14.22
N LEU A 278 11.03 15.85 14.99
CA LEU A 278 11.41 16.97 15.84
C LEU A 278 12.48 16.60 16.87
N ASN A 279 12.43 15.37 17.41
CA ASN A 279 13.39 14.87 18.39
C ASN A 279 14.63 14.19 17.78
N SER A 280 14.75 14.16 16.45
CA SER A 280 15.93 13.61 15.79
C SER A 280 17.14 14.54 15.99
N SER A 281 18.30 13.96 16.28
CA SER A 281 19.38 14.60 17.04
C SER A 281 20.22 15.66 16.29
N GLU A 282 19.83 16.06 15.08
CA GLU A 282 20.54 17.09 14.31
C GLU A 282 19.70 18.35 14.11
N ASN A 283 20.12 19.42 14.79
CA ASN A 283 19.54 20.75 14.64
C ASN A 283 20.00 21.41 13.34
N PHE A 284 19.40 21.01 12.22
CA PHE A 284 19.64 21.70 10.96
C PHE A 284 19.05 23.12 10.98
N SER A 285 19.79 24.09 10.46
CA SER A 285 19.25 25.44 10.23
C SER A 285 18.39 25.46 8.96
N GLU A 286 17.45 26.41 8.90
CA GLU A 286 16.63 26.65 7.71
C GLU A 286 17.51 26.88 6.47
N GLU A 287 18.55 27.71 6.59
CA GLU A 287 19.50 28.02 5.52
C GLU A 287 20.26 26.78 5.02
N PHE A 288 20.66 25.89 5.94
CA PHE A 288 21.32 24.64 5.58
C PHE A 288 20.37 23.74 4.77
N LEU A 289 19.14 23.56 5.25
CA LEU A 289 18.14 22.71 4.59
C LEU A 289 17.75 23.26 3.22
N GLU A 290 17.53 24.58 3.11
CA GLU A 290 17.27 25.23 1.82
C GLU A 290 18.42 25.03 0.83
N LYS A 291 19.67 25.16 1.28
CA LYS A 291 20.84 24.92 0.44
C LYS A 291 20.86 23.48 -0.08
N LYS A 292 20.64 22.50 0.80
CA LYS A 292 20.64 21.08 0.41
C LYS A 292 19.49 20.69 -0.50
N LEU A 293 18.31 21.28 -0.29
CA LEU A 293 17.18 21.09 -1.20
C LEU A 293 17.45 21.68 -2.59
N LYS A 294 18.10 22.85 -2.67
CA LYS A 294 18.52 23.43 -3.96
C LYS A 294 19.55 22.55 -4.67
N GLU A 295 20.53 22.02 -3.95
CA GLU A 295 21.51 21.07 -4.48
C GLU A 295 20.83 19.80 -5.04
N LEU A 296 19.88 19.20 -4.30
CA LEU A 296 19.11 18.04 -4.78
C LEU A 296 18.26 18.34 -6.02
N LEU A 297 17.62 19.50 -6.06
CA LEU A 297 16.84 19.94 -7.22
C LEU A 297 17.71 20.11 -8.47
N GLU A 298 18.92 20.65 -8.30
CA GLU A 298 19.89 20.79 -9.39
C GLU A 298 20.37 19.43 -9.91
N ILE A 299 20.63 18.48 -9.01
CA ILE A 299 20.98 17.10 -9.37
C ILE A 299 19.84 16.47 -10.16
N GLU A 300 18.61 16.54 -9.64
CA GLU A 300 17.42 15.98 -10.31
C GLU A 300 17.26 16.55 -11.72
N TYR A 301 17.41 17.86 -11.87
CA TYR A 301 17.32 18.54 -13.17
C TYR A 301 18.38 18.03 -14.15
N LYS A 302 19.67 18.03 -13.75
CA LYS A 302 20.79 17.62 -14.62
C LYS A 302 20.73 16.15 -15.01
N VAL A 303 20.26 15.30 -14.09
CA VAL A 303 20.05 13.87 -14.37
C VAL A 303 18.91 13.69 -15.36
N LYS A 304 17.78 14.38 -15.18
CA LYS A 304 16.64 14.30 -16.11
C LYS A 304 16.94 14.90 -17.48
N SER A 305 17.83 15.89 -17.57
CA SER A 305 18.29 16.46 -18.84
C SER A 305 19.37 15.60 -19.53
N GLY A 306 19.90 14.57 -18.86
CA GLY A 306 20.96 13.71 -19.38
C GLY A 306 22.35 14.36 -19.37
N GLU A 307 22.53 15.46 -18.65
CA GLU A 307 23.82 16.18 -18.54
C GLU A 307 24.80 15.50 -17.57
N ARG A 308 24.30 14.68 -16.66
CA ARG A 308 25.06 14.04 -15.59
C ARG A 308 24.57 12.64 -15.26
N ASP A 309 25.49 11.79 -14.83
CA ASP A 309 25.19 10.46 -14.32
C ASP A 309 24.70 10.53 -12.87
N ILE A 310 23.57 9.86 -12.60
CA ILE A 310 22.88 9.92 -11.31
C ILE A 310 23.70 9.29 -10.17
N ASP A 311 24.51 8.29 -10.47
CA ASP A 311 25.33 7.60 -9.49
C ASP A 311 26.43 8.51 -8.91
N ILE A 312 27.20 9.14 -9.79
CA ILE A 312 28.28 10.06 -9.42
C ILE A 312 27.72 11.26 -8.67
N GLU A 313 26.66 11.91 -9.18
CA GLU A 313 26.10 13.10 -8.53
C GLU A 313 25.53 12.79 -7.13
N THR A 314 24.86 11.63 -6.98
CA THR A 314 24.33 11.20 -5.68
C THR A 314 25.45 10.93 -4.67
N GLU A 315 26.50 10.21 -5.08
CA GLU A 315 27.66 9.94 -4.21
C GLU A 315 28.37 11.22 -3.77
N VAL A 316 28.60 12.14 -4.71
CA VAL A 316 29.24 13.44 -4.44
C VAL A 316 28.39 14.26 -3.48
N PHE A 317 27.07 14.28 -3.66
CA PHE A 317 26.14 14.98 -2.78
C PHE A 317 26.19 14.41 -1.36
N LEU A 318 26.04 13.09 -1.21
CA LEU A 318 26.06 12.42 0.09
C LEU A 318 27.40 12.65 0.82
N GLY A 319 28.53 12.52 0.12
CA GLY A 319 29.87 12.74 0.69
C GLY A 319 30.20 14.19 1.05
N LYS A 320 29.38 15.15 0.60
CA LYS A 320 29.48 16.59 0.90
C LYS A 320 28.31 17.11 1.71
N PHE A 321 27.37 16.26 2.12
CA PHE A 321 26.13 16.71 2.75
C PHE A 321 26.39 17.48 4.05
N PHE A 322 27.28 16.98 4.91
CA PHE A 322 27.60 17.61 6.19
C PHE A 322 28.83 18.54 6.16
N LYS A 323 29.38 18.83 4.97
CA LYS A 323 30.52 19.74 4.77
C LYS A 323 30.05 21.14 4.40
#